data_AF-A0A2G9TCJ7-F1
#
_entry.id   AF-A0A2G9TCJ7-F1
#
_cell.length_a   1.000
_cell.length_b   1.000
_cell.length_c   1.000
_cell.angle_alpha   90.00
_cell.angle_beta   90.00
_cell.angle_gamma   90.00
#
_symmetry.space_group_name_H-M   'P 1'
#
loop_
_entity.id
_entity.type
_entity.pdbx_description
1 polymer ?
#
loop_
_entity_poly.entity_id
_entity_poly.type
_entity_poly.pdbx_seq_one_letter_code
_entity_poly.pdbx_strand_id
1 'polypeptide(L)' 'MLLIVSLLVVAGLAIADEEQKLSWKDDDGLEIKIIKPIKKEKCKIVSQEGDVVDQFYKLTDKDGKEIGSNFGKKPS' A
#
# COMPACT_ATOMS: atom_id res chain seq x y z
N MET A 1 -34.50 -20.05 -11.88
CA MET A 1 -34.61 -19.11 -10.74
C MET A 1 -33.44 -19.28 -9.76
N LEU A 2 -33.20 -20.47 -9.21
CA LEU A 2 -32.02 -20.77 -8.36
C LEU A 2 -30.67 -20.39 -9.00
N LEU A 3 -30.45 -20.75 -10.27
CA LEU A 3 -29.20 -20.41 -10.99
C LEU A 3 -28.96 -18.90 -11.14
N ILE A 4 -30.02 -18.11 -11.32
CA ILE A 4 -29.92 -16.65 -11.49
C ILE A 4 -29.60 -15.98 -10.15
N VAL A 5 -30.21 -16.48 -9.06
CA VAL A 5 -29.92 -16.01 -7.69
C VAL A 5 -28.49 -16.35 -7.30
N SER A 6 -28.01 -17.56 -7.60
CA SER A 6 -26.60 -17.93 -7.36
C SER A 6 -25.63 -17.06 -8.16
N LEU A 7 -25.94 -16.70 -9.41
CA LEU A 7 -25.09 -15.85 -10.23
C LEU A 7 -25.02 -14.41 -9.68
N LEU A 8 -26.14 -13.87 -9.21
CA LEU A 8 -26.21 -12.54 -8.59
C LEU A 8 -25.46 -12.47 -7.25
N VAL A 9 -25.46 -13.55 -6.46
CA VAL A 9 -24.70 -13.62 -5.20
C VAL A 9 -23.19 -13.66 -5.46
N VAL A 10 -22.73 -14.42 -6.46
CA VAL A 10 -21.31 -14.46 -6.85
C VAL A 10 -20.85 -13.13 -7.42
N ALA A 11 -21.68 -12.47 -8.24
CA ALA A 11 -21.39 -11.14 -8.76
C ALA A 11 -21.36 -10.08 -7.66
N GLY A 12 -22.24 -10.16 -6.66
CA GLY A 12 -22.26 -9.23 -5.51
C GLY A 12 -21.04 -9.35 -4.60
N LEU A 13 -20.49 -10.56 -4.42
CA LEU A 13 -19.26 -10.79 -3.65
C LEU A 13 -18.00 -10.27 -4.34
N ALA A 14 -17.99 -10.16 -5.67
CA ALA A 14 -16.86 -9.63 -6.44
C ALA A 14 -16.74 -8.10 -6.39
N ILE A 15 -17.75 -7.39 -5.87
CA ILE A 15 -17.81 -5.91 -5.81
C ILE A 15 -17.41 -5.38 -4.43
N ALA A 16 -16.87 -6.23 -3.54
CA ALA A 16 -16.24 -5.73 -2.33
C ALA A 16 -14.97 -4.95 -2.73
N ASP A 17 -15.09 -3.62 -2.77
CA ASP A 17 -13.94 -2.71 -2.76
C ASP A 17 -13.09 -3.11 -1.56
N GLU A 18 -11.95 -3.76 -1.80
CA GLU A 18 -11.01 -4.08 -0.73
C GLU A 18 -10.48 -2.75 -0.17
N GLU A 19 -11.07 -2.30 0.95
CA GLU A 19 -10.60 -1.11 1.66
C GLU A 19 -9.11 -1.28 1.97
N GLN A 20 -8.26 -0.49 1.30
CA GLN A 20 -6.83 -0.50 1.58
C GLN A 20 -6.58 -0.01 3.00
N LYS A 21 -5.93 -0.83 3.82
CA LYS A 21 -5.49 -0.45 5.17
C LYS A 21 -4.43 0.67 5.07
N LEU A 22 -4.81 1.90 5.40
CA LEU A 22 -3.94 3.08 5.26
C LEU A 22 -3.01 3.32 6.46
N SER A 23 -3.28 2.71 7.60
CA SER A 23 -2.44 2.87 8.80
C SER A 23 -2.46 1.60 9.64
N TRP A 24 -1.32 1.26 10.23
CA TRP A 24 -1.20 0.16 11.17
C TRP A 24 0.00 0.34 12.09
N LYS A 25 0.02 -0.47 13.15
CA LYS A 25 1.12 -0.61 14.09
C LYS A 25 1.48 -2.08 14.19
N ASP A 26 2.76 -2.39 14.10
CA ASP A 26 3.29 -3.73 14.28
C ASP A 26 3.62 -3.97 15.77
N ASP A 27 3.76 -5.24 16.16
CA ASP A 27 3.93 -5.64 17.57
C ASP A 27 5.25 -5.15 18.19
N ASP A 28 6.24 -4.82 17.36
CA ASP A 28 7.52 -4.23 17.75
C ASP A 28 7.44 -2.70 17.99
N GLY A 29 6.26 -2.11 17.78
CA GLY A 29 6.01 -0.69 17.96
C GLY A 29 6.21 0.17 16.71
N LEU A 30 6.55 -0.41 15.56
CA LEU A 30 6.63 0.32 14.29
C LEU A 30 5.24 0.79 13.86
N GLU A 31 5.11 2.10 13.59
CA GLU A 31 3.86 2.71 13.10
C GLU A 31 4.00 3.13 11.64
N ILE A 32 3.09 2.66 10.79
CA ILE A 32 3.09 2.94 9.37
C ILE A 32 1.81 3.67 8.98
N LYS A 33 1.95 4.68 8.12
CA LYS A 33 0.84 5.46 7.56
C LYS A 33 1.08 5.78 6.08
N ILE A 34 0.18 5.34 5.23
CA ILE A 34 0.15 5.69 3.81
C ILE A 34 -0.53 7.06 3.66
N ILE A 35 0.25 8.08 3.33
CA ILE A 35 -0.25 9.47 3.21
C ILE A 35 -0.75 9.83 1.82
N LYS A 36 -0.36 9.08 0.80
CA LYS A 36 -0.73 9.30 -0.61
C LYS A 36 -0.95 7.95 -1.31
N PRO A 37 -2.09 7.28 -1.10
CA PRO A 37 -2.37 6.00 -1.72
C PRO A 37 -2.51 6.15 -3.25
N ILE A 38 -2.07 5.13 -3.98
CA ILE A 38 -2.24 5.01 -5.43
C ILE A 38 -3.39 4.04 -5.69
N LYS A 39 -4.36 4.45 -6.50
CA LYS A 39 -5.49 3.59 -6.88
C LYS A 39 -5.00 2.30 -7.57
N LYS A 40 -5.61 1.16 -7.24
CA LYS A 40 -5.20 -0.18 -7.71
C LYS A 40 -5.13 -0.24 -9.24
N GLU A 41 -6.08 0.38 -9.93
CA GLU A 41 -6.14 0.45 -11.40
C GLU A 41 -4.95 1.19 -12.04
N LYS A 42 -4.24 2.04 -11.28
CA LYS A 42 -3.04 2.75 -11.76
C LYS A 42 -1.76 1.95 -11.57
N CYS A 43 -1.78 0.91 -10.73
CA CYS A 43 -0.64 0.04 -10.46
C CYS A 43 -0.53 -1.02 -11.56
N LYS A 44 0.17 -0.70 -12.65
CA LYS A 44 0.37 -1.62 -13.79
C LYS A 44 1.24 -2.83 -13.45
N ILE A 45 2.11 -2.69 -12.45
CA ILE A 45 3.02 -3.73 -11.97
C ILE A 45 2.82 -3.78 -10.46
N VAL A 46 2.62 -4.99 -9.94
CA VAL A 46 2.49 -5.25 -8.49
C VAL A 46 3.72 -6.06 -8.08
N SER A 47 4.54 -5.47 -7.21
CA SER A 47 5.76 -6.10 -6.72
C SER A 47 5.47 -7.45 -6.06
N GLN A 48 6.32 -8.42 -6.35
CA GLN A 48 6.33 -9.76 -5.77
C GLN A 48 7.55 -9.93 -4.85
N GLU A 49 7.53 -10.99 -4.05
CA GLU A 49 8.68 -11.36 -3.23
C GLU A 49 9.93 -11.60 -4.10
N GLY A 50 11.04 -11.00 -3.70
CA GLY A 50 12.32 -11.07 -4.43
C GLY A 50 12.50 -9.97 -5.49
N ASP A 51 11.48 -9.17 -5.79
CA ASP A 51 11.65 -7.99 -6.65
C ASP A 51 12.54 -6.94 -5.97
N VAL A 52 13.25 -6.17 -6.80
CA VAL A 52 14.02 -5.01 -6.36
C VAL A 52 13.16 -3.76 -6.52
N VAL A 53 13.03 -2.98 -5.45
CA VAL A 53 12.24 -1.74 -5.43
C VAL A 53 13.18 -0.57 -5.22
N ASP A 54 13.18 0.38 -6.16
CA ASP A 54 13.86 1.66 -6.01
C ASP A 54 13.07 2.54 -5.03
N GLN A 55 13.60 2.78 -3.83
CA GLN A 55 12.92 3.58 -2.80
C GLN A 55 13.62 4.92 -2.55
N PHE A 56 12.82 5.98 -2.42
CA PHE A 56 13.25 7.26 -1.87
C PHE A 56 12.76 7.43 -0.44
N TYR A 57 13.63 7.94 0.43
CA TYR A 57 13.35 8.14 1.84
C TYR A 57 13.88 9.47 2.35
N LYS A 58 13.23 9.95 3.42
CA LYS A 58 13.70 11.03 4.29
C LYS A 58 13.50 10.58 5.73
N LEU A 59 14.56 10.67 6.53
CA LEU A 59 14.57 10.37 7.96
C LEU A 59 14.63 11.68 8.74
N THR A 60 13.73 11.81 9.70
CA THR A 60 13.69 12.94 10.62
C THR A 60 13.69 12.43 12.06
N ASP A 61 14.31 13.19 12.96
CA ASP A 61 14.17 12.93 14.40
C ASP A 61 12.79 13.37 14.92
N LYS A 62 12.56 13.15 16.22
CA LYS A 62 11.30 13.48 16.91
C LYS A 62 10.96 14.99 16.90
N ASP A 63 11.97 15.84 16.72
CA ASP A 63 11.82 17.29 16.71
C ASP A 63 11.70 17.82 15.25
N GLY A 64 11.64 16.91 14.27
CA GLY A 64 11.43 17.20 12.86
C GLY A 64 12.70 17.56 12.09
N LYS A 65 13.88 17.49 12.72
CA LYS A 65 15.15 17.76 12.04
C LYS A 65 15.51 16.59 11.12
N GLU A 66 15.87 16.90 9.88
CA GLU A 66 16.34 15.89 8.93
C GLU A 66 17.71 15.33 9.35
N ILE A 67 17.81 14.00 9.41
CA ILE A 67 19.03 13.26 9.78
C ILE A 67 19.55 12.35 8.68
N GLY A 68 18.79 12.19 7.59
CA GLY A 68 19.21 11.42 6.42
C GLY A 68 18.20 11.47 5.28
N SER A 69 18.68 11.44 4.04
CA SER A 69 17.84 11.48 2.85
C SER A 69 18.62 10.96 1.64
N ASN A 70 17.94 10.25 0.73
CA ASN A 70 18.48 9.88 -0.57
C ASN A 70 17.83 10.66 -1.74
N PHE A 71 16.99 11.66 -1.45
CA PHE A 71 16.42 12.52 -2.48
C PHE A 71 17.53 13.24 -3.27
N GLY A 72 17.40 13.24 -4.60
CA GLY A 72 18.41 13.81 -5.51
C GLY A 72 19.62 12.90 -5.78
N LYS A 73 19.65 11.68 -5.23
CA LYS A 73 20.65 10.65 -5.53
C LYS A 73 20.00 9.46 -6.24
N LYS A 74 20.79 8.44 -6.60
CA LYS A 74 20.25 7.16 -7.07
C LYS A 74 19.46 6.52 -5.92
N PRO A 75 18.19 6.10 -6.14
CA PRO A 75 17.41 5.40 -5.13
C PRO A 75 18.10 4.08 -4.74
N SER A 76 17.81 3.63 -3.52
CA SER A 76 18.36 2.40 -2.94
C SER A 76 17.35 1.28 -3.05
#